data_AF-H0BZZ2-F1
#
_entry.id   AF-H0BZZ2-F1
#
_cell.length_a   1.000
_cell.length_b   1.000
_cell.length_c   1.000
_cell.angle_alpha   90.00
_cell.angle_beta   90.00
_cell.angle_gamma   90.00
#
_symmetry.space_group_name_H-M   'P 1'
#
loop_
_entity.id
_entity.type
_entity.pdbx_description
1 polymer ?
#
loop_
_entity_poly.entity_id
_entity_poly.type
_entity_poly.pdbx_seq_one_letter_code
_entity_poly.pdbx_strand_id
1 'polypeptide(L)'
;MSSWYKLALGNDDEAFEPALRIQQMFMSKFLMCPPGSGRALFSCYDKQHDNLWLYFSPAAEDIALRVYAKPCKPPTALECIGLLAGEGDALGGSVEFPLLKKAA
;
A
#
# COMPACT_ATOMS: atom_id res chain seq x y z
N MET A 1 -10.27 -14.26 10.25
CA MET A 1 -9.28 -13.25 10.65
C MET A 1 -8.58 -12.81 9.39
N SER A 2 -8.87 -11.61 8.92
CA SER A 2 -8.32 -11.10 7.66
C SER A 2 -6.97 -10.44 7.97
N SER A 3 -5.87 -11.10 7.62
CA SER A 3 -4.52 -10.59 7.89
C SER A 3 -4.18 -9.44 6.93
N TRP A 4 -3.45 -8.46 7.44
CA TRP A 4 -2.74 -7.51 6.59
C TRP A 4 -1.51 -8.20 6.00
N TYR A 5 -0.99 -7.67 4.89
CA TYR A 5 0.21 -8.20 4.27
C TYR A 5 1.23 -7.09 4.03
N LYS A 6 2.52 -7.42 4.14
CA LYS A 6 3.60 -6.50 3.83
C LYS A 6 4.65 -7.10 2.89
N LEU A 7 5.24 -6.25 2.06
CA LEU A 7 6.33 -6.60 1.14
C LEU A 7 7.46 -5.58 1.30
N ALA A 8 8.70 -6.06 1.42
CA ALA A 8 9.89 -5.21 1.32
C ALA A 8 10.30 -5.08 -0.14
N LEU A 9 10.58 -3.86 -0.58
CA LEU A 9 11.02 -3.59 -1.96
C LEU A 9 12.48 -3.16 -2.08
N GLY A 10 13.18 -2.95 -0.97
CA GLY A 10 14.54 -2.39 -0.97
C GLY A 10 14.54 -0.86 -0.87
N ASN A 11 15.69 -0.25 -1.15
CA ASN A 11 15.89 1.20 -1.16
C ASN A 11 15.13 1.88 -2.32
N ASP A 12 15.09 3.21 -2.34
CA ASP A 12 14.34 3.99 -3.33
C ASP A 12 14.64 3.61 -4.80
N ASP A 13 15.92 3.37 -5.14
CA ASP A 13 16.34 3.02 -6.51
C ASP A 13 15.86 1.62 -6.91
N GLU A 14 15.98 0.63 -6.01
CA GLU A 14 15.54 -0.74 -6.26
C GLU A 14 14.02 -0.89 -6.19
N ALA A 15 13.36 -0.04 -5.39
CA ALA A 15 11.95 -0.15 -5.08
C ALA A 15 11.04 0.54 -6.10
N PHE A 16 11.53 1.51 -6.88
CA PHE A 16 10.71 2.31 -7.79
C PHE A 16 9.98 1.47 -8.85
N GLU A 17 10.71 0.69 -9.66
CA GLU A 17 10.11 -0.17 -10.69
C GLU A 17 9.13 -1.22 -10.14
N PRO A 18 9.49 -2.01 -9.10
CA PRO A 18 8.56 -2.98 -8.55
C PRO A 18 7.36 -2.32 -7.87
N ALA A 19 7.53 -1.18 -7.19
CA ALA A 19 6.40 -0.44 -6.62
C ALA A 19 5.41 0.00 -7.71
N LEU A 20 5.91 0.58 -8.80
CA LEU A 20 5.08 1.03 -9.92
C LEU A 20 4.32 -0.13 -10.56
N ARG A 21 4.99 -1.27 -10.78
CA ARG A 21 4.38 -2.46 -11.37
C ARG A 21 3.28 -3.04 -10.48
N ILE A 22 3.51 -3.09 -9.17
CA ILE A 22 2.53 -3.56 -8.19
C ILE A 22 1.34 -2.59 -8.11
N GLN A 23 1.59 -1.29 -8.11
CA GLN A 23 0.55 -0.27 -8.14
C GLN A 23 -0.34 -0.39 -9.37
N GLN A 24 0.25 -0.56 -10.57
CA GLN A 24 -0.52 -0.77 -11.80
C GLN A 24 -1.39 -2.04 -11.74
N MET A 25 -0.81 -3.15 -11.25
CA MET A 25 -1.55 -4.40 -11.06
C MET A 25 -2.71 -4.20 -10.09
N PHE A 26 -2.48 -3.49 -8.98
CA PHE A 26 -3.48 -3.15 -8.00
C PHE A 26 -4.61 -2.31 -8.60
N MET A 27 -4.28 -1.22 -9.28
CA MET A 27 -5.27 -0.33 -9.90
C MET A 27 -6.14 -1.08 -10.91
N SER A 28 -5.55 -1.97 -11.73
CA SER A 28 -6.30 -2.75 -12.71
C SER A 28 -7.40 -3.62 -12.08
N LYS A 29 -7.16 -4.13 -10.87
CA LYS A 29 -8.12 -4.91 -10.08
C LYS A 29 -9.11 -4.03 -9.34
N PHE A 30 -8.60 -2.96 -8.71
CA PHE A 30 -9.42 -2.04 -7.94
C PHE A 30 -10.52 -1.37 -8.79
N LEU A 31 -10.23 -1.01 -10.04
CA LEU A 31 -11.21 -0.43 -10.96
C LEU A 31 -12.39 -1.37 -11.30
N MET A 32 -12.26 -2.67 -11.04
CA MET A 32 -13.34 -3.65 -11.24
C MET A 32 -14.13 -3.94 -9.96
N CYS A 33 -13.71 -3.39 -8.82
CA CYS A 33 -14.36 -3.60 -7.53
C CYS A 33 -15.46 -2.55 -7.29
N PRO A 34 -16.55 -2.92 -6.59
CA PRO A 34 -17.51 -1.93 -6.13
C PRO A 34 -16.86 -0.98 -5.10
N PRO A 35 -17.36 0.27 -4.99
CA PRO A 35 -16.97 1.16 -3.90
C PRO A 35 -17.25 0.54 -2.53
N GLY A 36 -16.39 0.81 -1.55
CA GLY A 36 -16.44 0.25 -0.20
C GLY A 36 -15.88 -1.18 -0.12
N SER A 37 -15.03 -1.57 -1.07
CA SER A 37 -14.39 -2.89 -1.07
C SER A 37 -13.34 -3.07 0.05
N GLY A 38 -12.92 -1.98 0.69
CA GLY A 38 -11.84 -1.92 1.67
C GLY A 38 -10.48 -2.23 1.08
N ARG A 39 -10.34 -2.25 -0.27
CA ARG A 39 -9.09 -2.59 -0.95
C ARG A 39 -8.18 -1.38 -0.97
N ALA A 40 -7.02 -1.51 -0.36
CA ALA A 40 -6.02 -0.45 -0.34
C ALA A 40 -4.59 -0.98 -0.36
N LEU A 41 -3.72 -0.19 -0.98
CA LEU A 41 -2.28 -0.37 -1.03
C LEU A 41 -1.62 0.88 -0.46
N PHE A 42 -0.79 0.68 0.55
CA PHE A 42 -0.04 1.74 1.20
C PHE A 42 1.46 1.51 1.04
N SER A 43 2.22 2.58 1.07
CA SER A 43 3.67 2.58 1.21
C SER A 43 4.09 3.17 2.54
N CYS A 44 5.21 2.69 3.10
CA CYS A 44 5.92 3.40 4.15
C CYS A 44 7.43 3.24 3.94
N TYR A 45 8.13 4.37 3.88
CA TYR A 45 9.58 4.38 3.75
C TYR A 45 10.23 4.36 5.12
N ASP A 46 11.00 3.32 5.38
CA ASP A 46 11.77 3.17 6.60
C ASP A 46 13.19 3.73 6.39
N LYS A 47 13.43 4.94 6.91
CA LYS A 47 14.73 5.62 6.82
C LYS A 47 15.83 4.93 7.64
N GLN A 48 15.48 4.15 8.67
CA GLN A 48 16.49 3.49 9.51
C GLN A 48 17.09 2.28 8.80
N HIS A 49 16.26 1.57 8.05
CA HIS A 49 16.63 0.36 7.32
C HIS A 49 16.81 0.59 5.81
N ASP A 50 16.64 1.84 5.36
CA ASP A 50 16.70 2.24 3.95
C ASP A 50 15.84 1.36 3.04
N ASN A 51 14.58 1.16 3.45
CA ASN A 51 13.70 0.20 2.79
C ASN A 51 12.26 0.71 2.66
N LEU A 52 11.73 0.62 1.44
CA LEU A 52 10.34 0.85 1.13
C LEU A 52 9.52 -0.40 1.45
N TRP A 53 8.53 -0.23 2.32
CA TRP A 53 7.54 -1.25 2.64
C TRP A 53 6.23 -0.96 1.93
N LEU A 54 5.66 -1.98 1.29
CA LEU A 54 4.27 -1.96 0.84
C LEU A 54 3.40 -2.69 1.85
N TYR A 55 2.21 -2.14 2.12
CA TYR A 55 1.18 -2.74 2.96
C TYR A 55 -0.10 -2.92 2.17
N PHE A 56 -0.65 -4.12 2.20
CA PHE A 56 -1.90 -4.49 1.53
C PHE A 56 -2.97 -4.67 2.60
N SER A 57 -4.12 -4.03 2.38
CA SER A 57 -5.30 -4.29 3.21
C SER A 57 -5.74 -5.75 3.04
N PRO A 58 -6.48 -6.32 4.00
CA PRO A 58 -6.90 -7.71 3.91
C PRO A 58 -7.78 -8.00 2.68
N ALA A 59 -8.51 -7.00 2.18
CA ALA A 59 -9.31 -7.12 0.97
C ALA A 59 -8.46 -7.24 -0.31
N ALA A 60 -7.17 -6.92 -0.26
CA ALA A 60 -6.21 -7.02 -1.37
C ALA A 60 -5.28 -8.24 -1.28
N GLU A 61 -5.68 -9.27 -0.51
CA GLU A 61 -4.94 -10.51 -0.30
C GLU A 61 -4.53 -11.20 -1.61
N ASP A 62 -5.40 -11.20 -2.62
CA ASP A 62 -5.13 -11.85 -3.92
C ASP A 62 -3.87 -11.28 -4.61
N ILE A 63 -3.64 -9.98 -4.46
CA ILE A 63 -2.46 -9.31 -5.01
C ILE A 63 -1.26 -9.54 -4.10
N ALA A 64 -1.46 -9.42 -2.78
CA ALA A 64 -0.42 -9.66 -1.78
C ALA A 64 0.23 -11.05 -1.95
N LEU A 65 -0.58 -12.08 -2.11
CA LEU A 65 -0.11 -13.45 -2.32
C LEU A 65 0.64 -13.60 -3.65
N ARG A 66 0.18 -12.92 -4.71
CA ARG A 66 0.83 -12.95 -6.04
C ARG A 66 2.23 -12.34 -6.03
N VAL A 67 2.48 -11.38 -5.14
CA VAL A 67 3.79 -10.73 -4.97
C VAL A 67 4.58 -11.29 -3.79
N TYR A 68 4.16 -12.43 -3.23
CA TYR A 68 4.80 -13.11 -2.11
C TYR A 68 4.94 -12.25 -0.83
N ALA A 69 4.02 -11.29 -0.65
CA ALA A 69 3.93 -10.50 0.57
C ALA A 69 3.66 -11.41 1.78
N LYS A 70 4.21 -11.02 2.93
CA LYS A 70 4.09 -11.79 4.18
C LYS A 70 2.97 -11.26 5.05
N PRO A 71 2.22 -12.13 5.75
CA PRO A 71 1.21 -11.67 6.69
C PRO A 71 1.85 -10.82 7.79
N CYS A 72 1.16 -9.76 8.20
CA CYS A 72 1.60 -8.83 9.22
C CYS A 72 0.43 -8.29 10.04
N LYS A 73 0.77 -7.53 11.09
CA LYS A 73 -0.20 -6.71 11.79
C LYS A 73 -0.53 -5.47 10.94
N PRO A 74 -1.73 -4.90 11.08
CA PRO A 74 -2.06 -3.62 10.46
C PRO A 74 -0.99 -2.57 10.79
N PRO A 75 -0.62 -1.73 9.81
CA PRO A 75 0.32 -0.66 10.06
C PRO A 75 -0.30 0.38 11.00
N THR A 76 0.31 0.58 12.16
CA THR A 76 -0.16 1.54 13.19
C THR A 76 0.60 2.85 13.18
N ALA A 77 1.73 2.93 12.47
CA ALA A 77 2.55 4.13 12.36
C ALA A 77 2.03 5.03 11.22
N LEU A 78 1.08 5.90 11.54
CA LEU A 78 0.47 6.83 10.58
C LEU A 78 1.47 7.84 10.00
N GLU A 79 2.60 8.10 10.67
CA GLU A 79 3.57 9.13 10.25
C GLU A 79 4.39 8.77 9.01
N CYS A 80 4.50 7.47 8.67
CA CYS A 80 5.25 7.03 7.49
C CYS A 80 4.37 6.46 6.38
N ILE A 81 3.05 6.30 6.61
CA ILE A 81 2.17 5.59 5.70
C ILE A 81 1.50 6.52 4.69
N GLY A 82 1.69 6.25 3.40
CA GLY A 82 1.03 6.94 2.29
C GLY A 82 0.15 5.97 1.50
N LEU A 83 -1.01 6.42 1.03
CA LEU A 83 -1.84 5.63 0.11
C LEU A 83 -1.26 5.70 -1.29
N LEU A 84 -0.93 4.54 -1.85
CA LEU A 84 -0.51 4.42 -3.25
C LEU A 84 -1.71 4.19 -4.17
N ALA A 85 -2.68 3.38 -3.74
CA ALA A 85 -3.89 3.09 -4.52
C ALA A 85 -5.02 2.52 -3.65
N GLY A 86 -6.27 2.78 -4.03
CA GLY A 86 -7.45 2.20 -3.39
C GLY A 86 -8.15 3.13 -2.39
N GLU A 87 -8.81 2.54 -1.40
CA GLU A 87 -9.65 3.22 -0.41
C GLU A 87 -8.84 3.58 0.84
N GLY A 88 -8.57 4.88 1.05
CA GLY A 88 -7.77 5.36 2.18
C GLY A 88 -8.37 5.10 3.56
N ASP A 89 -9.69 4.98 3.63
CA ASP A 89 -10.46 4.61 4.82
C ASP A 89 -10.24 3.16 5.26
N ALA A 90 -9.61 2.31 4.43
CA ALA A 90 -9.25 0.94 4.80
C ALA A 90 -8.28 0.85 6.01
N LEU A 91 -7.56 1.93 6.35
CA LEU A 91 -6.74 2.01 7.56
C LEU A 91 -7.54 2.30 8.84
N GLY A 92 -8.84 2.57 8.75
CA GLY A 92 -9.72 2.79 9.91
C GLY A 92 -9.54 4.14 10.62
N GLY A 93 -8.77 5.06 10.03
CA GLY A 93 -8.65 6.45 10.48
C GLY A 93 -8.76 7.38 9.29
N SER A 94 -9.39 8.54 9.46
CA SER A 94 -9.45 9.60 8.48
C SER A 94 -8.04 10.10 8.17
N VAL A 95 -7.33 9.42 7.25
CA VAL A 95 -6.03 9.88 6.78
C VAL A 95 -6.31 11.02 5.80
N GLU A 96 -6.20 12.24 6.30
CA GLU A 96 -6.14 13.44 5.47
C GLU A 96 -4.83 13.33 4.66
N PHE A 97 -4.90 12.77 3.46
CA PHE A 97 -3.75 12.77 2.55
C PHE A 97 -3.40 14.23 2.28
N PRO A 98 -2.16 14.68 2.54
CA PRO A 98 -1.72 15.93 1.97
C PRO A 98 -1.74 15.71 0.46
N LEU A 99 -2.78 16.24 -0.19
CA LEU A 99 -2.86 16.34 -1.63
C LEU A 99 -1.51 16.87 -2.10
N LEU A 100 -0.77 16.03 -2.81
CA LEU A 100 0.45 16.41 -3.50
C LEU A 100 0.07 17.63 -4.35
N LYS A 101 0.42 18.83 -3.89
CA LYS A 101 0.21 20.06 -4.65
C LYS A 101 0.98 19.86 -5.95
N LYS A 102 0.26 19.69 -7.06
CA LYS A 102 0.81 19.82 -8.39
C LYS A 102 1.64 21.10 -8.41
N ALA A 103 2.95 20.96 -8.56
CA ALA A 103 3.80 22.07 -8.94
C ALA A 103 3.29 22.56 -10.31
N ALA A 104 2.86 23.82 -10.35
CA ALA A 104 2.60 24.58 -11.55
C ALA A 104 3.83 25.45 -11.85
#